data_AF-A0A562QZW3-F1
#
_entry.id   AF-A0A562QZW3-F1
#
_cell.length_a   1.000
_cell.length_b   1.000
_cell.length_c   1.000
_cell.angle_alpha   90.00
_cell.angle_beta   90.00
_cell.angle_gamma   90.00
#
_symmetry.space_group_name_H-M   'P 1'
#
loop_
_entity.id
_entity.type
_entity.pdbx_description
1 polymer ?
#
loop_
_entity_poly.entity_id
_entity_poly.type
_entity_poly.pdbx_seq_one_letter_code
_entity_poly.pdbx_strand_id
1 'polypeptide(L)'
;MSRPAAITAADAISTYILAKDGNRPQMMTRAFADDCELEMIVKTDAISFPSAAKGLEQVTQVLVTGFGEQYENVRTFCLSRPGGPSAARPLRLAGRNVGEAGRCRSRWLRTL
;
A
#
# COMPACT_ATOMS: atom_id res chain seq x y z
N MET A 1 -0.58 -11.05 -31.36
CA MET A 1 -0.16 -10.09 -30.31
C MET A 1 -0.58 -10.66 -28.97
N SER A 2 0.37 -11.20 -28.20
CA SER A 2 0.09 -11.80 -26.89
C SER A 2 -0.30 -10.71 -25.90
N ARG A 3 -1.48 -10.82 -25.30
CA ARG A 3 -1.94 -9.93 -24.23
C ARG A 3 -0.90 -10.00 -23.09
N PRO A 4 -0.37 -8.88 -22.58
CA PRO A 4 0.52 -8.93 -21.42
C PRO A 4 -0.20 -9.68 -20.30
N ALA A 5 0.48 -10.63 -19.66
CA ALA A 5 -0.09 -11.40 -18.57
C ALA A 5 -0.55 -10.42 -17.49
N ALA A 6 -1.84 -10.47 -17.15
CA ALA A 6 -2.39 -9.64 -16.09
C ALA A 6 -1.66 -9.97 -14.78
N ILE A 7 -1.16 -8.95 -14.08
CA ILE A 7 -0.52 -9.14 -12.78
C ILE A 7 -1.56 -9.70 -11.81
N THR A 8 -1.19 -10.67 -10.98
CA THR A 8 -2.10 -11.10 -9.92
C THR A 8 -2.12 -10.07 -8.80
N ALA A 9 -3.20 -10.05 -8.01
CA ALA A 9 -3.25 -9.20 -6.83
C ALA A 9 -2.08 -9.50 -5.87
N ALA A 10 -1.72 -10.78 -5.71
CA ALA A 10 -0.61 -11.21 -4.85
C ALA A 10 0.74 -10.65 -5.33
N ASP A 11 0.97 -10.60 -6.65
CA ASP A 11 2.20 -10.05 -7.22
C ASP A 11 2.28 -8.54 -7.03
N ALA A 12 1.17 -7.83 -7.26
CA ALA A 12 1.08 -6.38 -7.05
C ALA A 12 1.38 -6.00 -5.59
N ILE A 13 0.80 -6.74 -4.65
CA ILE A 13 0.99 -6.55 -3.20
C ILE A 13 2.44 -6.80 -2.80
N SER A 14 3.00 -7.94 -3.23
CA SER A 14 4.37 -8.31 -2.89
C SER A 14 5.36 -7.28 -3.43
N THR A 15 5.12 -6.81 -4.65
CA THR A 15 5.91 -5.76 -5.29
C THR A 15 5.81 -4.44 -4.53
N TYR A 16 4.61 -4.03 -4.11
CA TYR A 16 4.45 -2.84 -3.27
C TYR A 16 5.19 -2.94 -1.94
N ILE A 17 5.12 -4.09 -1.25
CA ILE A 17 5.83 -4.27 0.03
C ILE A 17 7.34 -4.13 -0.18
N LEU A 18 7.88 -4.76 -1.23
CA LEU A 18 9.30 -4.65 -1.58
C LEU A 18 9.70 -3.21 -1.96
N ALA A 19 8.82 -2.49 -2.67
CA ALA A 19 9.03 -1.10 -3.03
C ALA A 19 9.08 -0.21 -1.78
N LYS A 20 8.08 -0.35 -0.91
CA LYS A 20 7.88 0.49 0.27
C LYS A 20 8.93 0.24 1.34
N ASP A 21 9.09 -1.01 1.77
CA ASP A 21 10.01 -1.36 2.87
C ASP A 21 11.49 -1.27 2.42
N GLY A 22 11.76 -1.32 1.11
CA GLY A 22 13.10 -1.18 0.54
C GLY A 22 13.44 0.21 0.00
N ASN A 23 12.53 1.19 0.11
CA ASN A 23 12.63 2.53 -0.50
C ASN A 23 13.03 2.49 -2.00
N ARG A 24 12.29 1.71 -2.79
CA ARG A 24 12.52 1.50 -4.24
C ARG A 24 11.38 2.09 -5.07
N PRO A 25 11.31 3.42 -5.25
CA PRO A 25 10.20 4.09 -5.93
C PRO A 25 9.95 3.58 -7.35
N GLN A 26 11.01 3.23 -8.09
CA GLN A 26 10.92 2.64 -9.43
C GLN A 26 10.09 1.35 -9.53
N MET A 27 9.93 0.61 -8.43
CA MET A 27 9.13 -0.62 -8.42
C MET A 27 7.62 -0.37 -8.36
N MET A 28 7.18 0.85 -8.05
CA MET A 28 5.75 1.18 -7.94
C MET A 28 4.99 1.04 -9.27
N THR A 29 5.66 1.30 -10.39
CA THR A 29 5.13 1.09 -11.77
C THR A 29 4.68 -0.34 -12.04
N ARG A 30 5.18 -1.31 -11.26
CA ARG A 30 4.83 -2.73 -11.39
C ARG A 30 3.69 -3.16 -10.47
N ALA A 31 3.27 -2.29 -9.55
CA ALA A 31 2.24 -2.56 -8.55
C ALA A 31 0.97 -1.71 -8.74
N PHE A 32 1.09 -0.52 -9.35
CA PHE A 32 -0.02 0.42 -9.52
C PHE A 32 -0.12 0.92 -10.97
N ALA A 33 -1.34 1.32 -11.36
CA ALA A 33 -1.58 2.06 -12.59
C ALA A 33 -1.12 3.52 -12.47
N ASP A 34 -0.86 4.15 -13.62
CA ASP A 34 -0.38 5.54 -13.69
C ASP A 34 -1.38 6.54 -13.09
N ASP A 35 -2.68 6.26 -13.21
CA ASP A 35 -3.81 7.06 -12.74
C ASP A 35 -4.32 6.64 -11.36
N CYS A 36 -3.52 5.92 -10.57
CA CYS A 36 -3.95 5.46 -9.25
C CYS A 36 -4.27 6.61 -8.28
N GLU A 37 -5.24 6.40 -7.41
CA GLU A 37 -5.59 7.33 -6.35
C GLU A 37 -5.38 6.68 -4.97
N LEU A 38 -4.81 7.45 -4.06
CA LEU A 38 -4.58 7.06 -2.67
C LEU A 38 -5.47 7.89 -1.76
N GLU A 39 -6.20 7.21 -0.88
CA GLU A 39 -6.93 7.79 0.24
C GLU A 39 -6.31 7.30 1.55
N MET A 40 -5.95 8.22 2.45
CA MET A 40 -5.27 7.90 3.70
C MET A 40 -6.23 8.03 4.89
N ILE A 41 -6.47 6.91 5.58
CA ILE A 41 -7.21 6.89 6.85
C ILE A 41 -6.24 6.52 7.97
N VAL A 42 -5.68 7.54 8.60
CA VAL A 42 -4.75 7.42 9.72
C VAL A 42 -5.53 7.61 11.01
N LYS A 43 -5.31 6.74 12.00
CA LYS A 43 -6.07 6.73 13.27
C LYS A 43 -5.25 7.22 14.46
N THR A 44 -4.15 7.88 14.18
CA THR A 44 -3.22 8.40 15.16
C THR A 44 -2.78 9.76 14.70
N ASP A 45 -2.61 10.68 15.65
CA ASP A 45 -2.10 12.01 15.39
C ASP A 45 -0.56 12.04 15.36
N ALA A 46 0.09 10.91 15.64
CA ALA A 46 1.55 10.79 15.65
C ALA A 46 2.19 10.81 14.24
N ILE A 47 1.39 10.65 13.20
CA ILE A 47 1.86 10.52 11.82
C ILE A 47 1.05 11.44 10.91
N SER A 48 1.74 12.37 10.27
CA SER A 48 1.11 13.31 9.34
C SER A 48 1.22 12.78 7.92
N PHE A 49 0.09 12.53 7.28
CA PHE A 49 -0.01 12.16 5.88
C PHE A 49 -0.99 13.08 5.17
N PRO A 50 -0.79 13.34 3.86
CA PRO A 50 -1.82 13.98 3.06
C PRO A 50 -3.09 13.11 3.04
N SER A 51 -4.26 13.75 3.06
CA SER A 51 -5.55 13.05 3.07
C SER A 51 -5.80 12.25 1.79
N ALA A 52 -5.25 12.71 0.66
CA ALA A 52 -5.30 12.01 -0.61
C ALA A 52 -4.07 12.33 -1.48
N ALA A 53 -3.74 11.45 -2.41
CA ALA A 53 -2.75 11.66 -3.46
C ALA A 53 -3.25 11.07 -4.77
N LYS A 54 -2.92 11.70 -5.91
CA LYS A 54 -3.38 11.28 -7.23
C LYS A 54 -2.22 11.07 -8.19
N GLY A 55 -2.30 9.99 -8.95
CA GLY A 55 -1.28 9.57 -9.89
C GLY A 55 -0.12 8.85 -9.22
N LEU A 56 0.53 7.97 -9.99
CA LEU A 56 1.60 7.10 -9.52
C LEU A 56 2.75 7.85 -8.82
N GLU A 57 3.14 9.01 -9.36
CA GLU A 57 4.22 9.82 -8.81
C GLU A 57 3.91 10.27 -7.38
N GLN A 58 2.75 10.90 -7.15
CA GLN A 58 2.38 11.39 -5.83
C GLN A 58 2.17 10.22 -4.85
N VAL A 59 1.56 9.13 -5.31
CA VAL A 59 1.38 7.92 -4.48
C VAL A 59 2.74 7.33 -4.09
N THR A 60 3.70 7.30 -5.00
CA THR A 60 5.07 6.84 -4.73
C THR A 60 5.78 7.75 -3.72
N GLN A 61 5.65 9.07 -3.89
CA GLN A 61 6.23 10.04 -2.98
C GLN A 61 5.67 9.88 -1.56
N VAL A 62 4.36 9.66 -1.42
CA VAL A 62 3.71 9.52 -0.11
C VAL A 62 4.04 8.18 0.55
N LEU A 63 3.95 7.06 -0.18
CA LEU A 63 4.03 5.74 0.42
C LEU A 63 5.46 5.20 0.56
N VAL A 64 6.37 5.59 -0.33
CA VAL A 64 7.72 5.02 -0.42
C VAL A 64 8.75 6.03 0.06
N THR A 65 8.92 7.14 -0.67
CA THR A 65 10.04 8.07 -0.45
C THR A 65 9.85 8.90 0.81
N GLY A 66 8.79 9.71 0.88
CA GLY A 66 8.54 10.57 2.05
C GLY A 66 8.29 9.77 3.32
N PHE A 67 7.67 8.60 3.20
CA PHE A 67 7.50 7.70 4.35
C PHE A 67 8.82 7.13 4.85
N GLY A 68 9.70 6.67 3.95
CA GLY A 68 11.02 6.14 4.30
C GLY A 68 11.99 7.20 4.84
N GLU A 69 11.84 8.46 4.43
CA GLU A 69 12.60 9.59 4.98
C GLU A 69 12.17 9.94 6.41
N GLN A 70 10.88 9.82 6.72
CA GLN A 70 10.32 10.22 8.02
C GLN A 70 10.35 9.12 9.08
N TYR A 71 10.35 7.85 8.67
CA TYR A 71 10.18 6.73 9.59
C TYR A 71 11.17 5.59 9.30
N GLU A 72 12.01 5.27 10.28
CA GLU A 72 12.89 4.10 10.22
C GLU A 72 12.22 2.83 10.78
N ASN A 73 12.71 1.66 10.37
CA ASN A 73 12.30 0.35 10.89
C ASN A 73 10.80 0.01 10.72
N VAL A 74 10.13 0.61 9.75
CA VAL A 74 8.73 0.29 9.47
C VAL A 74 8.62 -0.97 8.61
N ARG A 75 7.72 -1.88 9.00
CA ARG A 75 7.41 -3.09 8.23
C ARG A 75 5.95 -3.16 7.83
N THR A 76 5.73 -3.64 6.61
CA THR A 76 4.39 -3.75 6.04
C THR A 76 3.93 -5.21 6.04
N PHE A 77 2.73 -5.46 6.59
CA PHE A 77 2.16 -6.80 6.66
C PHE A 77 0.83 -6.89 5.93
N CYS A 78 0.67 -7.96 5.15
CA CYS A 78 -0.62 -8.36 4.59
C CYS A 78 -1.24 -9.46 5.43
N LEU A 79 -2.45 -9.22 5.92
CA LEU A 79 -3.17 -10.15 6.78
C LEU A 79 -4.52 -10.48 6.14
N SER A 80 -4.81 -11.76 5.98
CA SER A 80 -6.14 -12.26 5.67
C SER A 80 -6.88 -12.62 6.97
N ARG A 81 -8.21 -12.52 6.95
CA ARG A 81 -9.01 -12.96 8.09
C ARG A 81 -8.96 -14.50 8.15
N PRO A 82 -8.66 -15.12 9.30
CA PRO A 82 -8.80 -16.56 9.44
C PRO A 82 -10.25 -16.97 9.15
N GLY A 83 -10.46 -17.88 8.19
CA GLY A 83 -11.76 -18.51 7.92
C GLY A 83 -12.80 -17.72 7.11
N GLY A 84 -12.43 -16.65 6.40
CA GLY A 84 -13.34 -15.98 5.46
C GLY A 84 -13.16 -16.46 4.01
N PRO A 85 -14.23 -16.61 3.21
CA PRO A 85 -14.06 -16.93 1.79
C PRO A 85 -13.22 -15.85 1.10
N SER A 86 -12.30 -16.29 0.24
CA SER A 86 -11.45 -15.47 -0.64
C SER A 86 -12.29 -14.82 -1.75
N ALA A 87 -13.39 -14.15 -1.38
CA ALA A 87 -14.12 -13.29 -2.29
C ALA A 87 -13.33 -11.99 -2.44
N ALA A 88 -13.21 -11.51 -3.67
CA ALA A 88 -12.55 -10.29 -4.11
C ALA A 88 -13.03 -9.06 -3.31
N ARG A 89 -12.49 -8.90 -2.10
CA ARG A 89 -12.67 -7.73 -1.25
C ARG A 89 -11.42 -6.88 -1.40
N PRO A 90 -11.55 -5.54 -1.35
CA PRO A 90 -10.39 -4.68 -1.35
C PRO A 90 -9.46 -5.09 -0.21
N LEU A 91 -8.26 -5.50 -0.59
CA LEU A 91 -7.23 -5.96 0.32
C LEU A 91 -6.93 -4.82 1.31
N ARG A 92 -6.87 -5.13 2.60
CA ARG A 92 -6.48 -4.15 3.62
C ARG A 92 -5.00 -4.34 3.96
N LEU A 93 -4.19 -3.34 3.66
CA LEU A 93 -2.80 -3.29 4.13
C LEU A 93 -2.72 -2.64 5.50
N ALA A 94 -2.15 -3.33 6.49
CA ALA A 94 -1.92 -2.77 7.82
C ALA A 94 -0.41 -2.56 8.01
N GLY A 95 0.02 -1.30 8.13
CA GLY A 95 1.31 -0.99 8.74
C GLY A 95 1.18 -1.14 10.26
N ARG A 96 2.09 -1.88 10.90
CA ARG A 96 2.23 -1.88 12.35
C ARG A 96 3.56 -1.21 12.71
N ASN A 97 3.50 -0.12 13.48
CA ASN A 97 4.65 0.32 14.25
C ASN A 97 4.76 -0.58 15.48
N VAL A 98 5.97 -1.08 15.78
CA VAL A 98 6.26 -1.84 16.99
C VAL A 98 6.18 -0.86 18.17
N GLY A 99 4.97 -0.67 18.72
CA GLY A 99 4.77 0.25 19.84
C GLY A 99 3.34 0.42 20.33
N GLU A 100 2.32 0.31 19.47
CA GLU A 100 0.96 0.69 19.91
C GLU A 100 -0.15 -0.19 19.34
N ALA A 101 -0.95 -0.76 20.24
CA ALA A 101 -2.07 -1.65 19.96
C ALA A 101 -3.30 -0.87 19.46
N GLY A 102 -3.21 -0.27 18.27
CA GLY A 102 -4.32 0.46 17.64
C GLY A 102 -4.74 -0.19 16.32
N ARG A 103 -5.98 -0.69 16.23
CA ARG A 103 -6.54 -1.31 15.01
C ARG A 103 -6.65 -0.30 13.86
N CYS A 104 -5.67 -0.23 12.96
CA CYS A 104 -5.77 0.50 11.70
C CYS A 104 -6.71 -0.20 10.68
N ARG A 105 -7.62 0.56 10.09
CA ARG A 105 -8.49 0.12 8.99
C ARG A 105 -8.25 1.05 7.80
N SER A 106 -7.42 0.63 6.85
CA SER A 106 -7.32 1.21 5.51
C SER A 106 -8.35 0.55 4.59
N ARG A 107 -8.93 1.32 3.66
CA ARG A 107 -9.84 0.87 2.59
C ARG A 107 -9.16 1.26 1.28
N TRP A 108 -8.87 0.27 0.43
CA TRP A 108 -8.38 0.49 -0.92
C TRP A 108 -9.59 0.49 -1.87
N LEU A 109 -9.80 1.57 -2.63
CA LEU A 109 -10.90 1.65 -3.59
C LEU A 109 -10.38 1.27 -4.99
N ARG A 110 -10.96 0.18 -5.50
CA ARG A 110 -10.99 -0.35 -6.88
C ARG A 110 -9.70 -0.30 -7.71
N THR A 111 -9.23 -1.49 -8.07
CA THR A 111 -8.81 -1.73 -9.46
C THR A 111 -9.28 -3.12 -9.89
N LEU A 112 -10.19 -3.09 -10.86
CA LEU A 112 -10.73 -4.14 -11.77
C LEU A 112 -10.97 -5.55 -11.22
#